data_AF-A0A699URT3-F1
#
_entry.id   AF-A0A699URT3-F1
#
_cell.length_a   1.000
_cell.length_b   1.000
_cell.length_c   1.000
_cell.angle_alpha   90.00
_cell.angle_beta   90.00
_cell.angle_gamma   90.00
#
_symmetry.space_group_name_H-M   'P 1'
#
loop_
_entity.id
_entity.type
_entity.pdbx_description
1 polymer ?
#
loop_
_entity_poly.entity_id
_entity_poly.type
_entity_poly.pdbx_seq_one_letter_code
_entity_poly.pdbx_strand_id
1 'polypeptide(L)'
;MVSRMTDFTSDLEINDDQLSIFTGPNYVLCFQDDYDDCLEVLRNRLRANLSQLRRKSSGYLAYALTDVVLDHYYPTMAAIGDYIEELEDQIFTERRERRLLNRILRVKKDVVRFRRLVYPERDKIAEILRMPDEIVPAELKAYYRDAYDHAIQALDLA
;
A
#
# COMPACT_ATOMS: atom_id res chain seq x y z
N MET A 1 -14.10 -3.22 -1.08
CA MET A 1 -12.90 -2.41 -0.82
C MET A 1 -12.02 -2.48 -2.05
N VAL A 2 -11.42 -1.37 -2.46
CA VAL A 2 -10.41 -1.36 -3.53
C VAL A 2 -9.11 -0.86 -2.90
N SER A 3 -8.02 -1.57 -3.16
CA SER A 3 -6.67 -1.20 -2.76
C SER A 3 -5.76 -1.12 -3.98
N ARG A 4 -4.65 -0.38 -3.86
CA ARG A 4 -3.63 -0.26 -4.90
C ARG A 4 -2.33 -0.83 -4.37
N MET A 5 -1.80 -1.87 -5.01
CA MET A 5 -0.47 -2.38 -4.70
C MET A 5 0.53 -1.54 -5.48
N THR A 6 1.58 -1.04 -4.83
CA THR A 6 2.58 -0.20 -5.49
C THR A 6 3.92 -0.88 -5.57
N ASP A 7 4.62 -0.69 -6.67
CA ASP A 7 6.01 -1.10 -6.81
C ASP A 7 6.83 0.02 -7.45
N PHE A 8 8.11 0.10 -7.09
CA PHE A 8 9.06 0.99 -7.74
C PHE A 8 9.96 0.17 -8.66
N THR A 9 9.68 0.27 -9.96
CA THR A 9 10.25 -0.61 -10.97
C THR A 9 11.71 -0.30 -11.28
N SER A 10 12.39 -1.24 -11.94
CA SER A 10 13.73 -1.02 -12.51
C SER A 10 13.79 0.11 -13.54
N ASP A 11 12.66 0.49 -14.12
CA ASP A 11 12.54 1.61 -15.05
C ASP A 11 12.45 2.98 -14.33
N LEU A 12 12.53 2.96 -13.00
CA LEU A 12 12.51 4.14 -12.12
C LEU A 12 11.15 4.86 -12.16
N GLU A 13 10.09 4.07 -12.28
CA GLU A 13 8.70 4.52 -12.34
C GLU A 13 7.85 3.74 -11.32
N ILE A 14 6.79 4.39 -10.81
CA ILE A 14 5.82 3.75 -9.93
C ILE A 14 4.80 3.00 -10.77
N ASN A 15 4.68 1.71 -10.50
CA ASN A 15 3.56 0.90 -10.95
C ASN A 15 2.51 0.79 -9.84
N ASP A 16 1.24 0.74 -10.25
CA ASP A 16 0.13 0.52 -9.32
C ASP A 16 -0.91 -0.45 -9.89
N ASP A 17 -1.14 -1.54 -9.18
CA ASP A 17 -2.08 -2.59 -9.57
C ASP A 17 -3.29 -2.62 -8.66
N GLN A 18 -4.47 -2.84 -9.25
CA GLN A 18 -5.72 -2.83 -8.50
C GLN A 18 -5.96 -4.16 -7.81
N LEU A 19 -6.15 -4.13 -6.49
CA LEU A 19 -6.66 -5.24 -5.71
C LEU A 19 -8.08 -4.93 -5.22
N SER A 20 -9.08 -5.61 -5.76
CA SER A 20 -10.46 -5.48 -5.30
C SER A 20 -10.79 -6.58 -4.30
N ILE A 21 -11.20 -6.19 -3.09
CA ILE A 21 -11.49 -7.09 -1.98
C ILE A 21 -12.98 -7.00 -1.65
N PHE A 22 -13.66 -8.14 -1.66
CA PHE A 22 -15.05 -8.29 -1.23
C PHE A 22 -15.12 -9.31 -0.09
N THR A 23 -15.74 -8.94 1.03
CA THR A 23 -15.81 -9.79 2.23
C THR A 23 -17.26 -10.08 2.58
N GLY A 24 -17.52 -11.33 2.95
CA GLY A 24 -18.81 -11.79 3.45
C GLY A 24 -18.67 -12.47 4.83
N PRO A 25 -19.72 -13.14 5.31
CA PRO A 25 -19.74 -13.73 6.66
C PRO A 25 -18.61 -14.73 6.94
N ASN A 26 -18.14 -15.44 5.90
CA ASN A 26 -17.13 -16.50 6.02
C ASN A 26 -16.20 -16.62 4.80
N TYR A 27 -16.18 -15.63 3.92
CA TYR A 27 -15.34 -15.63 2.73
C TYR A 27 -14.74 -14.25 2.46
N VAL A 28 -13.63 -14.25 1.74
CA VAL A 28 -13.02 -13.07 1.15
C VAL A 28 -12.71 -13.41 -0.31
N LEU A 29 -13.20 -12.58 -1.23
CA LEU A 29 -12.91 -12.65 -2.65
C LEU A 29 -11.94 -11.52 -2.99
N CYS A 30 -10.85 -11.87 -3.68
CA CYS A 30 -9.87 -10.93 -4.19
C CYS A 30 -9.85 -11.00 -5.72
N PHE A 31 -9.83 -9.84 -6.37
CA PHE A 31 -9.67 -9.70 -7.81
C PHE A 31 -8.44 -8.83 -8.07
N GLN A 32 -7.53 -9.35 -8.88
CA GLN A 32 -6.26 -8.72 -9.26
C GLN A 32 -6.06 -8.92 -10.77
N ASP A 33 -5.39 -7.96 -11.40
CA ASP A 33 -5.15 -7.97 -12.85
C ASP A 33 -4.03 -8.96 -13.24
N ASP A 34 -2.98 -9.08 -12.41
CA ASP A 34 -1.92 -10.07 -12.54
C ASP A 34 -1.59 -10.75 -11.20
N TYR A 35 -0.52 -11.56 -11.15
CA TYR A 35 -0.07 -12.30 -9.96
C TYR A 35 1.23 -11.75 -9.36
N ASP A 36 1.73 -10.60 -9.84
CA ASP A 36 2.85 -9.91 -9.20
C ASP A 36 2.31 -9.06 -8.04
N ASP A 37 2.09 -9.73 -6.90
CA ASP A 37 1.46 -9.12 -5.73
C ASP A 37 2.32 -9.18 -4.46
N CYS A 38 2.00 -8.30 -3.50
CA CYS A 38 2.66 -8.27 -2.20
C CYS A 38 2.07 -9.28 -1.19
N LEU A 39 1.14 -10.15 -1.62
CA LEU A 39 0.31 -10.96 -0.71
C LEU A 39 0.97 -12.28 -0.28
N GLU A 40 2.15 -12.60 -0.81
CA GLU A 40 2.85 -13.86 -0.50
C GLU A 40 3.16 -14.00 1.00
N VAL A 41 3.44 -12.88 1.68
CA VAL A 41 3.63 -12.83 3.14
C VAL A 41 2.37 -13.34 3.85
N LEU A 42 1.19 -12.93 3.39
CA LEU A 42 -0.09 -13.37 3.94
C LEU A 42 -0.37 -14.85 3.60
N ARG A 43 -0.08 -15.29 2.37
CA ARG A 43 -0.23 -16.70 1.96
C ARG A 43 0.65 -17.61 2.82
N ASN A 44 1.89 -17.21 3.09
CA ASN A 44 2.79 -17.95 3.97
C ASN A 44 2.27 -18.01 5.41
N ARG A 45 1.74 -16.90 5.94
CA ARG A 45 1.05 -16.89 7.23
C ARG A 45 -0.16 -17.82 7.24
N LEU A 46 -0.92 -17.97 6.16
CA LEU A 46 -2.07 -18.89 6.08
C LEU A 46 -1.66 -20.36 5.96
N ARG A 47 -0.54 -20.65 5.31
CA ARG A 47 0.03 -22.01 5.17
C ARG A 47 0.62 -22.50 6.50
N ALA A 48 1.08 -21.61 7.37
CA ALA A 48 1.62 -21.96 8.68
C ALA A 48 0.52 -22.47 9.65
N ASN A 49 0.72 -23.67 10.21
CA ASN A 49 -0.28 -24.35 11.05
C ASN A 49 -0.65 -23.64 12.36
N LEU A 50 0.24 -22.80 12.91
CA LEU A 50 0.04 -22.08 14.17
C LEU A 50 -0.42 -20.63 14.00
N SER A 51 -0.80 -20.24 12.79
CA SER A 51 -1.16 -18.85 12.49
C SER A 51 -2.45 -18.42 13.17
N GLN A 52 -2.39 -17.30 13.89
CA GLN A 52 -3.57 -16.64 14.48
C GLN A 52 -4.58 -16.24 13.39
N LEU A 53 -4.10 -15.96 12.17
CA LEU A 53 -4.93 -15.59 11.02
C LEU A 53 -5.98 -16.66 10.69
N ARG A 54 -5.66 -17.95 10.89
CA ARG A 54 -6.59 -19.08 10.66
C ARG A 54 -7.72 -19.16 11.69
N ARG A 55 -7.55 -18.55 12.86
CA ARG A 55 -8.51 -18.59 13.97
C ARG A 55 -9.43 -17.38 14.01
N LYS A 56 -9.19 -16.39 13.15
CA LYS A 56 -9.91 -15.11 13.11
C LYS A 56 -11.00 -15.14 12.02
N SER A 57 -11.89 -14.15 12.04
CA SER A 57 -13.01 -14.03 11.09
C SER A 57 -12.53 -13.66 9.68
N SER A 58 -13.41 -13.84 8.68
CA SER A 58 -13.20 -13.34 7.31
C SER A 58 -12.95 -11.82 7.28
N GLY A 59 -13.60 -11.06 8.17
CA GLY A 59 -13.35 -9.63 8.36
C GLY A 59 -11.90 -9.32 8.73
N TYR A 60 -11.30 -10.13 9.61
CA TYR A 60 -9.88 -9.98 9.94
C TYR A 60 -8.96 -10.33 8.78
N LEU A 61 -9.31 -11.31 7.95
CA LEU A 61 -8.54 -11.61 6.74
C LEU A 61 -8.59 -10.44 5.74
N ALA A 62 -9.76 -9.80 5.59
CA ALA A 62 -9.91 -8.63 4.74
C ALA A 62 -9.12 -7.42 5.24
N TYR A 63 -9.06 -7.23 6.57
CA TYR A 63 -8.14 -6.28 7.21
C TYR A 63 -6.69 -6.64 6.87
N ALA A 64 -6.26 -7.87 7.13
CA ALA A 64 -4.87 -8.30 6.93
C ALA A 64 -4.40 -8.17 5.47
N LEU A 65 -5.29 -8.37 4.50
CA LEU A 65 -5.01 -8.08 3.09
C LEU A 65 -4.77 -6.58 2.86
N THR A 66 -5.61 -5.73 3.44
CA THR A 66 -5.49 -4.26 3.32
C THR A 66 -4.20 -3.76 3.98
N ASP A 67 -3.89 -4.28 5.16
CA ASP A 67 -2.69 -3.97 5.95
C ASP A 67 -1.41 -4.30 5.19
N VAL A 68 -1.33 -5.48 4.57
CA VAL A 68 -0.18 -5.87 3.74
C VAL A 68 0.00 -4.95 2.53
N VAL A 69 -1.07 -4.46 1.92
CA VAL A 69 -0.96 -3.48 0.83
C VAL A 69 -0.43 -2.15 1.34
N LEU A 70 -0.91 -1.66 2.49
CA LEU A 70 -0.42 -0.43 3.11
C LEU A 70 1.05 -0.54 3.53
N ASP A 71 1.45 -1.66 4.13
CA ASP A 71 2.84 -1.90 4.51
C ASP A 71 3.76 -1.88 3.28
N HIS A 72 3.25 -2.27 2.11
CA HIS A 72 4.01 -2.26 0.86
C HIS A 72 4.29 -0.85 0.31
N TYR A 73 3.60 0.17 0.82
CA TYR A 73 3.88 1.57 0.48
C TYR A 73 5.25 2.02 1.00
N TYR A 74 5.68 1.54 2.17
CA TYR A 74 6.95 1.95 2.77
C TYR A 74 8.18 1.55 1.92
N PRO A 75 8.31 0.29 1.43
CA PRO A 75 9.36 -0.06 0.49
C PRO A 75 9.37 0.79 -0.78
N THR A 76 8.20 1.07 -1.38
CA THR A 76 8.10 1.93 -2.57
C THR A 76 8.61 3.34 -2.27
N MET A 77 8.23 3.92 -1.13
CA MET A 77 8.69 5.25 -0.71
C MET A 77 10.20 5.30 -0.45
N ALA A 78 10.75 4.27 0.21
CA ALA A 78 12.18 4.18 0.45
C ALA A 78 12.95 4.17 -0.88
N ALA A 79 12.52 3.36 -1.86
CA ALA A 79 13.15 3.31 -3.17
C ALA A 79 13.07 4.65 -3.94
N ILE A 80 11.95 5.38 -3.82
CA ILE A 80 11.83 6.74 -4.38
C ILE A 80 12.81 7.70 -3.67
N GLY A 81 12.93 7.61 -2.35
CA GLY A 81 13.87 8.39 -1.54
C GLY A 81 15.32 8.18 -1.98
N ASP A 82 15.75 6.91 -2.05
CA ASP A 82 17.08 6.53 -2.51
C ASP A 82 17.36 7.06 -3.94
N TYR A 83 16.35 7.04 -4.81
CA TYR A 83 16.46 7.58 -6.15
C TYR A 83 16.57 9.11 -6.20
N ILE A 84 15.88 9.83 -5.29
CA ILE A 84 16.04 11.27 -5.15
C ILE A 84 17.47 11.61 -4.72
N GLU A 85 18.03 10.89 -3.74
CA GLU A 85 19.41 11.08 -3.29
C GLU A 85 20.41 10.88 -4.45
N GLU A 86 20.23 9.84 -5.27
CA GLU A 86 21.07 9.61 -6.47
C GLU A 86 20.98 10.78 -7.47
N LEU A 87 19.78 11.34 -7.66
CA LEU A 87 19.58 12.49 -8.54
C LEU A 87 20.23 13.75 -7.98
N GLU A 88 20.21 13.96 -6.66
CA GLU A 88 20.87 15.09 -6.00
C GLU A 88 22.38 15.04 -6.20
N ASP A 89 23.02 13.88 -6.03
CA ASP A 89 24.45 13.69 -6.28
C ASP A 89 24.83 13.99 -7.74
N GLN A 90 23.96 13.63 -8.68
CA GLN A 90 24.16 13.90 -10.12
C GLN A 90 24.08 15.39 -10.47
N ILE A 91 23.32 16.21 -9.71
CA ILE A 91 23.26 17.67 -9.93
C ILE A 91 24.63 18.30 -9.75
N PHE A 92 25.40 17.85 -8.76
CA PHE A 92 26.71 18.42 -8.45
C PHE A 92 27.84 17.85 -9.31
N THR A 93 27.66 16.67 -9.90
CA THR A 93 28.73 15.91 -10.58
C THR A 93 28.62 15.90 -12.11
N GLU A 94 27.42 15.98 -12.71
CA GLU A 94 27.23 15.85 -14.16
C GLU A 94 26.90 17.16 -14.90
N ARG A 95 27.56 17.41 -16.04
CA ARG A 95 27.28 18.56 -16.93
C ARG A 95 26.05 18.38 -17.85
N ARG A 96 25.28 17.28 -17.74
CA ARG A 96 24.15 16.96 -18.65
C ARG A 96 22.80 17.40 -18.09
N GLU A 97 22.63 18.72 -18.00
CA GLU A 97 21.47 19.38 -17.38
C GLU A 97 20.10 18.90 -17.89
N ARG A 98 19.95 18.62 -19.19
CA ARG A 98 18.63 18.33 -19.78
C ARG A 98 18.07 16.94 -19.45
N ARG A 99 18.92 15.92 -19.32
CA ARG A 99 18.46 14.56 -18.95
C ARG A 99 18.15 14.48 -17.45
N LEU A 100 18.99 15.11 -16.64
CA LEU A 100 18.81 15.21 -15.21
C LEU A 100 17.51 15.95 -14.85
N LEU A 101 17.26 17.11 -15.48
CA LEU A 101 16.03 17.86 -15.28
C LEU A 101 14.77 17.05 -15.65
N ASN A 102 14.83 16.25 -16.72
CA ASN A 102 13.74 15.34 -17.08
C ASN A 102 13.50 14.25 -16.02
N ARG A 103 14.57 13.67 -15.43
CA ARG A 103 14.46 12.67 -14.35
C ARG A 103 13.85 13.30 -13.09
N ILE A 104 14.32 14.47 -12.67
CA ILE A 104 13.76 15.22 -11.53
C ILE A 104 12.25 15.49 -11.74
N LEU A 105 11.86 15.94 -12.94
CA LEU A 105 10.44 16.19 -13.24
C LEU A 105 9.59 14.92 -13.23
N ARG A 106 10.15 13.75 -13.61
CA ARG A 106 9.46 12.46 -13.51
C ARG A 106 9.25 12.06 -12.06
N VAL A 107 10.31 12.05 -11.26
CA VAL A 107 10.21 11.72 -9.83
C VAL A 107 9.23 12.61 -9.09
N LYS A 108 9.24 13.91 -9.39
CA LYS A 108 8.25 14.84 -8.83
C LYS A 108 6.80 14.41 -9.17
N LYS A 109 6.55 13.96 -10.40
CA LYS A 109 5.22 13.45 -10.81
C LYS A 109 4.90 12.14 -10.10
N ASP A 110 5.88 11.27 -9.93
CA ASP A 110 5.73 9.98 -9.26
C ASP A 110 5.40 10.15 -7.78
N VAL A 111 6.07 11.05 -7.05
CA VAL A 111 5.72 11.41 -5.67
C VAL A 111 4.27 11.92 -5.57
N VAL A 112 3.87 12.82 -6.50
CA VAL A 112 2.48 13.31 -6.54
C VAL A 112 1.49 12.20 -6.86
N ARG A 113 1.84 11.27 -7.76
CA ARG A 113 1.01 10.10 -8.09
C ARG A 113 0.89 9.18 -6.88
N PHE A 114 1.97 8.90 -6.19
CA PHE A 114 2.00 8.07 -4.99
C PHE A 114 1.05 8.60 -3.92
N ARG A 115 1.12 9.91 -3.60
CA ARG A 115 0.18 10.54 -2.66
C ARG A 115 -1.28 10.33 -3.05
N ARG A 116 -1.60 10.40 -4.34
CA ARG A 116 -2.96 10.13 -4.86
C ARG A 116 -3.40 8.68 -4.72
N LEU A 117 -2.48 7.72 -4.55
CA LEU A 117 -2.78 6.32 -4.26
C LEU A 117 -3.01 6.09 -2.76
N VAL A 118 -2.30 6.80 -1.88
CA VAL A 118 -2.45 6.68 -0.42
C VAL A 118 -3.73 7.37 0.10
N TYR A 119 -4.14 8.50 -0.49
CA TYR A 119 -5.36 9.22 -0.05
C TYR A 119 -6.64 8.35 -0.05
N PRO A 120 -6.97 7.63 -1.14
CA PRO A 120 -8.12 6.73 -1.18
C PRO A 120 -8.07 5.63 -0.12
N GLU A 121 -6.88 5.11 0.21
CA GLU A 121 -6.72 4.10 1.26
C GLU A 121 -7.14 4.64 2.63
N ARG A 122 -6.65 5.83 2.99
CA ARG A 122 -7.03 6.51 4.24
C ARG A 122 -8.53 6.73 4.31
N ASP A 123 -9.13 7.25 3.24
CA ASP A 123 -10.57 7.58 3.22
C ASP A 123 -11.43 6.31 3.33
N LYS A 124 -11.04 5.25 2.63
CA LYS A 124 -11.67 3.93 2.74
C LYS A 124 -11.62 3.40 4.17
N ILE A 125 -10.48 3.49 4.85
CA ILE A 125 -10.35 3.02 6.23
C ILE A 125 -11.19 3.89 7.17
N ALA A 126 -11.21 5.21 6.96
CA ALA A 126 -12.05 6.13 7.73
C ALA A 126 -13.54 5.81 7.60
N GLU A 127 -14.00 5.43 6.40
CA GLU A 127 -15.38 4.97 6.18
C GLU A 127 -15.68 3.68 6.94
N ILE A 128 -14.78 2.68 6.89
CA ILE A 128 -14.90 1.41 7.63
C ILE A 128 -15.02 1.67 9.14
N LEU A 129 -14.21 2.58 9.68
CA LEU A 129 -14.23 2.92 11.11
C LEU A 129 -15.56 3.58 11.55
N ARG A 130 -16.28 4.23 10.63
CA ARG A 130 -17.59 4.85 10.88
C ARG A 130 -18.77 3.90 10.71
N MET A 131 -18.55 2.70 10.16
CA MET A 131 -19.64 1.73 9.97
C MET A 131 -20.24 1.28 11.31
N PRO A 132 -21.53 0.89 11.35
CA PRO A 132 -22.14 0.33 12.55
C PRO A 132 -21.43 -0.95 13.04
N ASP A 133 -21.49 -1.20 14.35
CA ASP A 133 -20.83 -2.36 14.97
C ASP A 133 -21.43 -3.70 14.49
N GLU A 134 -22.68 -3.71 14.01
CA GLU A 134 -23.30 -4.89 13.39
C GLU A 134 -22.63 -5.29 12.08
N ILE A 135 -22.03 -4.32 11.37
CA ILE A 135 -21.32 -4.55 10.10
C ILE A 135 -19.83 -4.76 10.35
N VAL A 136 -19.21 -3.91 11.18
CA VAL A 136 -17.79 -3.97 11.51
C VAL A 136 -17.64 -4.00 13.03
N PRO A 137 -17.41 -5.18 13.63
CA PRO A 137 -17.31 -5.32 15.08
C PRO A 137 -16.21 -4.44 15.69
N ALA A 138 -16.39 -4.00 16.93
CA ALA A 138 -15.44 -3.12 17.63
C ALA A 138 -14.01 -3.70 17.70
N GLU A 139 -13.87 -5.02 17.84
CA GLU A 139 -12.57 -5.70 17.78
C GLU A 139 -11.88 -5.50 16.42
N LEU A 140 -12.64 -5.55 15.33
CA LEU A 140 -12.12 -5.33 13.98
C LEU A 140 -11.76 -3.87 13.74
N LYS A 141 -12.55 -2.93 14.28
CA LYS A 141 -12.22 -1.49 14.26
C LYS A 141 -10.93 -1.15 14.99
N ALA A 142 -10.55 -1.91 16.02
CA ALA A 142 -9.26 -1.71 16.67
C ALA A 142 -8.09 -1.97 15.70
N TYR A 143 -8.16 -3.02 14.89
CA TYR A 143 -7.17 -3.30 13.85
C TYR A 143 -7.19 -2.26 12.72
N TYR A 144 -8.37 -1.83 12.27
CA TYR A 144 -8.46 -0.77 11.25
C TYR A 144 -7.95 0.60 11.73
N ARG A 145 -7.95 0.88 13.04
CA ARG A 145 -7.32 2.10 13.58
C ARG A 145 -5.81 2.09 13.40
N ASP A 146 -5.17 0.95 13.63
CA ASP A 146 -3.73 0.78 13.41
C ASP A 146 -3.36 1.02 11.94
N ALA A 147 -4.10 0.39 11.01
CA ALA A 147 -3.93 0.62 9.58
C ALA A 147 -4.24 2.07 9.15
N TYR A 148 -5.17 2.75 9.84
CA TYR A 148 -5.44 4.16 9.60
C TYR A 148 -4.25 5.04 9.99
N ASP A 149 -3.61 4.74 11.13
CA ASP A 149 -2.42 5.44 11.59
C ASP A 149 -1.23 5.17 10.64
N HIS A 150 -1.06 3.95 10.14
CA HIS A 150 -0.07 3.63 9.09
C HIS A 150 -0.33 4.42 7.80
N ALA A 151 -1.59 4.53 7.36
CA ALA A 151 -1.95 5.32 6.18
C ALA A 151 -1.66 6.83 6.37
N ILE A 152 -1.84 7.37 7.57
CA ILE A 152 -1.46 8.76 7.89
C ILE A 152 0.06 8.91 7.85
N GLN A 153 0.81 8.00 8.48
CA GLN A 153 2.27 8.05 8.46
C GLN A 153 2.82 7.99 7.03
N ALA A 154 2.26 7.13 6.17
CA ALA A 154 2.60 7.06 4.76
C ALA A 154 2.31 8.38 4.01
N LEU A 155 1.28 9.14 4.40
CA LEU A 155 1.00 10.46 3.82
C LEU A 155 1.95 11.55 4.33
N ASP A 156 2.39 11.48 5.58
CA ASP A 156 3.33 12.45 6.16
C ASP A 156 4.75 12.28 5.60
N LEU A 157 5.10 11.05 5.21
CA LEU A 157 6.38 10.72 4.60
C LEU A 157 6.43 11.01 3.09
N ALA A 158 5.28 11.31 2.44
CA ALA A 158 5.13 11.44 0.98
C ALA A 158 4.95 12.90 0.49
#